data_AF-A0A357K3E0-F1
#
_entry.id   AF-A0A357K3E0-F1
#
_cell.length_a   1.000
_cell.length_b   1.000
_cell.length_c   1.000
_cell.angle_alpha   90.00
_cell.angle_beta   90.00
_cell.angle_gamma   90.00
#
_symmetry.space_group_name_H-M   'P 1'
#
loop_
_entity.id
_entity.type
_entity.pdbx_description
1 polymer ?
#
loop_
_entity_poly.entity_id
_entity_poly.type
_entity_poly.pdbx_seq_one_letter_code
_entity_poly.pdbx_strand_id
1 'polypeptide(L)' 'MIKGVRVRDLGRKDYKPCWDLQEEIFQGMVKAKIARRNAGLSTTELGPEGDLDLALPESQMLWVEHPHVLTLGKS' A
#
# COMPACT_ATOMS: atom_id res chain seq x y z
N MET A 1 7.23 9.52 11.68
CA MET A 1 5.88 9.21 12.20
C MET A 1 5.03 8.77 11.01
N ILE A 2 4.32 7.65 11.07
CA ILE A 2 3.39 7.25 10.00
C ILE A 2 2.22 8.24 10.04
N LYS A 3 2.05 9.05 8.98
CA LYS A 3 0.80 9.83 8.83
C LYS A 3 -0.32 8.81 8.63
N GLY A 4 -1.44 9.01 9.34
CA GLY A 4 -2.59 8.11 9.50
C GLY A 4 -2.76 6.93 8.53
N VAL A 5 -3.19 5.79 9.06
CA VAL A 5 -3.47 4.60 8.25
C VAL A 5 -4.88 4.69 7.67
N ARG A 6 -5.00 4.58 6.34
CA ARG A 6 -6.28 4.44 5.65
C ARG A 6 -6.77 3.00 5.77
N VAL A 7 -7.86 2.80 6.49
CA VAL A 7 -8.52 1.50 6.61
C VAL A 7 -9.52 1.33 5.48
N ARG A 8 -9.49 0.19 4.79
CA ARG A 8 -10.47 -0.21 3.78
C ARG A 8 -11.12 -1.51 4.20
N ASP A 9 -12.42 -1.46 4.47
CA ASP A 9 -13.23 -2.65 4.68
C ASP A 9 -13.69 -3.20 3.32
N LEU A 10 -13.24 -4.40 2.99
CA LEU A 10 -13.59 -5.11 1.76
C LEU A 10 -14.73 -6.10 1.96
N GLY A 11 -15.16 -6.33 3.21
CA GLY A 11 -16.14 -7.34 3.59
C GLY A 11 -15.69 -8.75 3.22
N ARG A 12 -16.62 -9.57 2.74
CA ARG A 12 -16.33 -10.94 2.29
C ARG A 12 -15.91 -10.97 0.82
N LYS A 13 -14.70 -11.45 0.52
CA LYS A 13 -14.16 -11.54 -0.85
C LYS A 13 -13.29 -12.77 -1.07
N ASP A 14 -13.25 -13.25 -2.31
CA ASP A 14 -12.36 -14.33 -2.72
C ASP A 14 -10.89 -13.95 -2.55
N TYR A 15 -10.06 -14.94 -2.22
CA TYR A 15 -8.64 -14.74 -1.90
C TYR A 15 -7.85 -14.13 -3.05
N LYS A 16 -7.97 -14.67 -4.28
CA LYS A 16 -7.16 -14.24 -5.43
C LYS A 16 -7.39 -12.77 -5.82
N PRO A 17 -8.63 -12.28 -6.00
CA PRO A 17 -8.86 -10.86 -6.25
C PRO A 17 -8.32 -9.92 -5.15
N CYS A 18 -8.38 -10.34 -3.88
CA CYS A 18 -7.80 -9.57 -2.78
C CYS A 18 -6.28 -9.55 -2.84
N TRP A 19 -5.68 -10.68 -3.19
CA TRP A 19 -4.24 -10.80 -3.39
C TRP A 19 -3.74 -9.93 -4.55
N ASP A 20 -4.47 -9.90 -5.67
CA ASP A 20 -4.14 -9.03 -6.81
C ASP A 20 -4.19 -7.54 -6.41
N LEU A 21 -5.21 -7.14 -5.64
CA LEU A 21 -5.31 -5.80 -5.08
C LEU A 21 -4.15 -5.48 -4.12
N GLN A 22 -3.74 -6.44 -3.28
CA GLN A 22 -2.60 -6.30 -2.39
C GLN A 22 -1.31 -6.04 -3.19
N GLU A 23 -1.08 -6.78 -4.28
CA GLU A 23 0.08 -6.58 -5.14
C GLU A 23 0.07 -5.21 -5.82
N GLU A 24 -1.07 -4.78 -6.36
CA GLU A 24 -1.22 -3.46 -7.00
C GLU A 24 -0.86 -2.33 -6.02
N ILE A 25 -1.47 -2.35 -4.83
CA ILE A 25 -1.23 -1.36 -3.78
C ILE A 25 0.25 -1.38 -3.36
N PHE A 26 0.82 -2.57 -3.19
CA PHE A 26 2.22 -2.72 -2.79
C PHE A 26 3.18 -2.18 -3.84
N GLN A 27 2.99 -2.54 -5.11
CA GLN A 27 3.79 -2.03 -6.23
C GLN A 27 3.69 -0.50 -6.34
N GLY A 28 2.49 0.07 -6.17
CA GLY A 28 2.30 1.51 -6.12
C GLY A 28 3.11 2.19 -5.01
N MET A 29 3.06 1.64 -3.79
CA MET A 29 3.86 2.13 -2.66
C MET A 29 5.37 2.05 -2.91
N VAL A 30 5.85 0.96 -3.51
CA VAL A 30 7.27 0.80 -3.85
C VAL A 30 7.70 1.85 -4.87
N LYS A 31 6.92 2.04 -5.95
CA LYS A 31 7.20 3.06 -6.96
C LYS A 31 7.27 4.46 -6.36
N ALA A 32 6.31 4.83 -5.50
CA ALA A 32 6.30 6.13 -4.83
C ALA A 32 7.54 6.32 -3.94
N LYS A 33 7.94 5.30 -3.16
CA LYS A 33 9.15 5.37 -2.33
C LYS A 33 10.44 5.51 -3.17
N ILE A 34 10.52 4.83 -4.31
CA ILE A 34 11.65 4.94 -5.24
C ILE A 34 11.71 6.35 -5.84
N ALA A 35 10.58 6.89 -6.31
CA ALA A 35 10.51 8.24 -6.88
C ALA A 35 11.01 9.29 -5.87
N ARG A 36 10.55 9.20 -4.61
CA ARG A 36 11.00 10.07 -3.52
C ARG A 36 12.50 9.96 -3.25
N ARG A 37 13.01 8.73 -3.15
CA ARG A 37 14.44 8.50 -2.95
C ARG A 37 15.27 9.13 -4.07
N ASN A 38 14.84 8.99 -5.32
CA ASN A 38 15.52 9.55 -6.48
C ASN A 38 15.47 11.10 -6.49
N ALA A 39 14.43 11.69 -5.92
CA ALA A 39 14.31 13.13 -5.69
C ALA A 39 15.07 13.63 -4.43
N GLY A 40 15.83 12.76 -3.75
CA GLY A 40 16.58 13.11 -2.54
C GLY A 40 15.74 13.27 -1.29
N LEU A 41 14.46 12.87 -1.32
CA LEU A 41 13.54 12.98 -0.19
C LEU A 41 13.54 11.70 0.64
N SER A 42 13.54 11.84 1.97
CA SER A 42 13.35 10.69 2.85
C SER A 42 11.92 10.14 2.79
N THR A 43 11.66 9.01 3.46
CA THR A 43 10.32 8.42 3.56
C THR A 43 9.38 9.16 4.53
N THR A 44 9.87 10.19 5.21
CA THR A 44 9.15 10.89 6.29
C THR A 44 8.96 12.38 6.06
N GLU A 45 9.77 13.00 5.20
CA GLU A 45 9.67 14.42 4.88
C GLU A 45 8.47 14.72 3.98
N LEU A 46 7.92 15.92 4.08
CA LEU A 46 6.94 16.38 3.11
C LEU A 46 7.63 16.57 1.75
N GLY A 47 6.96 16.17 0.67
CA GLY A 47 7.39 16.54 -0.68
C GLY A 47 7.13 18.03 -0.96
N PRO A 48 7.61 18.53 -2.11
CA PRO A 48 7.31 19.89 -2.57
C PRO A 48 5.80 20.14 -2.60
N GLU A 49 5.37 21.33 -2.18
CA GLU A 49 3.97 21.71 -2.29
C GLU A 49 3.53 21.70 -3.76
N GLY A 50 2.43 21.01 -4.06
CA GLY A 50 1.88 20.88 -5.41
C GLY A 50 2.41 19.70 -6.23
N ASP A 51 3.44 18.98 -5.77
CA ASP A 51 3.94 17.77 -6.43
C ASP A 51 3.32 16.51 -5.79
N LEU A 52 2.24 16.03 -6.40
CA LEU A 52 1.50 14.85 -5.95
C LEU A 52 2.31 13.55 -6.11
N ASP A 53 3.23 13.49 -7.07
CA ASP A 53 4.05 12.30 -7.33
C ASP A 53 5.12 12.11 -6.26
N LEU A 54 5.53 13.21 -5.61
CA LEU A 54 6.44 13.22 -4.47
C LEU A 54 5.73 13.39 -3.13
N ALA A 55 4.41 13.21 -3.06
CA ALA A 55 3.68 13.19 -1.80
C ALA A 55 4.13 12.02 -0.90
N LEU A 56 3.81 12.09 0.40
CA LEU A 56 4.08 10.98 1.31
C LEU A 56 3.19 9.78 0.93
N PRO A 57 3.74 8.56 0.80
CA PRO A 57 2.94 7.38 0.51
C PRO A 57 1.91 7.15 1.62
N GLU A 58 0.67 6.91 1.25
CA GLU A 58 -0.40 6.65 2.20
C GLU A 58 -0.35 5.21 2.71
N SER A 59 -0.32 5.03 4.03
CA SER A 59 -0.38 3.70 4.63
C SER A 59 -1.79 3.12 4.50
N GLN A 60 -1.92 1.90 3.98
CA GLN A 60 -3.21 1.22 3.78
C GLN A 60 -3.32 0.00 4.70
N MET A 61 -4.51 -0.22 5.27
CA MET A 61 -4.88 -1.47 5.94
C MET A 61 -6.13 -2.03 5.27
N LEU A 62 -6.03 -3.25 4.73
CA LEU A 62 -7.17 -3.95 4.13
C LEU A 62 -7.79 -4.87 5.18
N TRP A 63 -9.06 -4.68 5.46
CA TRP A 63 -9.87 -5.54 6.32
C TRP A 63 -10.77 -6.41 5.44
N VAL A 64 -10.69 -7.72 5.57
CA VAL A 64 -11.39 -8.65 4.68
C VAL A 64 -11.64 -10.00 5.34
N GLU A 65 -12.76 -10.63 5.00
CA GLU A 65 -13.06 -12.02 5.31
C GLU A 65 -13.00 -12.85 4.02
N HIS A 66 -12.32 -14.00 4.04
CA HIS A 66 -12.26 -14.89 2.89
C HIS A 66 -13.23 -16.07 3.04
N PRO A 67 -13.88 -16.53 1.96
CA PRO A 67 -14.42 -17.89 1.90
C PRO A 67 -13.34 -18.94 2.18
N HIS A 68 -13.75 -20.18 2.45
CA HIS A 68 -12.81 -21.27 2.76
C HIS A 68 -11.68 -21.36 1.73
N VAL A 69 -10.45 -21.17 2.19
CA VAL A 69 -9.24 -21.16 1.36
C VAL A 69 -8.08 -21.76 2.16
N LEU A 70 -7.26 -22.57 1.49
CA LEU A 70 -5.98 -23.03 2.02
C LEU A 70 -4.86 -22.29 1.30
N THR A 71 -4.01 -21.60 2.05
CA THR A 71 -2.83 -20.88 1.51
C THR A 71 -1.57 -21.59 1.96
N LEU A 72 -0.69 -21.96 1.02
CA LEU A 72 0.59 -22.57 1.32
C LEU A 72 1.69 -21.52 1.16
N GLY A 73 2.22 -21.04 2.28
CA GLY A 73 3.35 -20.11 2.31
C GLY A 73 4.68 -20.80 2.02
N LYS A 74 5.74 -20.00 1.82
CA LYS A 74 7.12 -20.50 1.92
C LYS A 74 7.49 -20.65 3.40
N SER A 75 8.13 -21.76 3.75
CA SER A 75 8.75 -22.00 5.07
C SER A 75 10.04 -21.19 5.25
#